data_AF-A0A7S1K7Q3-F1
#
_entry.id   AF-A0A7S1K7Q3-F1
#
_cell.length_a   1.000
_cell.length_b   1.000
_cell.length_c   1.000
_cell.angle_alpha   90.00
_cell.angle_beta   90.00
_cell.angle_gamma   90.00
#
_symmetry.space_group_name_H-M   'P 1'
#
loop_
_entity.id
_entity.type
_entity.pdbx_description
1 polymer ?
#
loop_
_entity_poly.entity_id
_entity_poly.type
_entity_poly.pdbx_seq_one_letter_code
_entity_poly.pdbx_strand_id
1 'polypeptide(L)'
;ALYISLCTNSFIVFQCYQHPWPNNRWSLVEFPDVLCHDDFWFKNLLPLGLFGINCYVVGVLCFFSWLNWNAPKFFHTHPGFRIRYRFLLADFRLDVWYWGIVFLVRNTLLTVTPLIAHNDGNMQATVLICILTFFLVLHVFYWPWASPANNVLDTVILCGLIIVS
;
A
#
# COMPACT_ATOMS: atom_id res chain seq x y z
N ALA A 1 0.27 -5.72 -7.75
CA ALA A 1 1.68 -5.43 -8.13
C ALA A 1 1.88 -3.96 -8.49
N LEU A 2 1.33 -3.46 -9.61
CA LEU A 2 1.56 -2.08 -10.09
C LEU A 2 1.30 -0.99 -9.04
N TYR A 3 0.18 -1.07 -8.31
CA TYR A 3 -0.14 -0.10 -7.24
C TYR A 3 0.95 -0.03 -6.15
N ILE A 4 1.41 -1.18 -5.67
CA ILE A 4 2.45 -1.28 -4.63
C ILE A 4 3.73 -0.63 -5.14
N SER A 5 4.17 -0.97 -6.35
CA SER A 5 5.37 -0.38 -6.95
C SER A 5 5.28 1.14 -7.08
N LEU A 6 4.13 1.68 -7.51
CA LEU A 6 3.93 3.12 -7.60
C LEU A 6 3.92 3.80 -6.22
N CYS A 7 3.31 3.15 -5.21
CA CYS A 7 3.35 3.64 -3.83
C CYS A 7 4.77 3.67 -3.29
N THR A 8 5.52 2.57 -3.41
CA THR A 8 6.91 2.48 -2.97
C THR A 8 7.79 3.54 -3.63
N ASN A 9 7.69 3.72 -4.96
CA ASN A 9 8.45 4.75 -5.67
C ASN A 9 8.05 6.17 -5.24
N SER A 10 6.80 6.41 -4.86
CA SER A 10 6.36 7.71 -4.36
C SER A 10 6.95 8.00 -2.97
N PHE A 11 7.10 6.96 -2.15
CA PHE A 11 7.63 7.06 -0.79
C PHE A 11 9.15 7.02 -0.70
N ILE A 12 9.85 6.57 -1.74
CA ILE A 12 11.31 6.41 -1.74
C ILE A 12 12.04 7.71 -1.43
N VAL A 13 11.47 8.86 -1.82
CA VAL A 13 12.01 10.22 -1.58
C VAL A 13 12.14 10.55 -0.07
N PHE A 14 11.36 9.85 0.77
CA PHE A 14 11.30 10.08 2.22
C PHE A 14 12.13 9.06 3.02
N GLN A 15 12.74 8.07 2.36
CA GLN A 15 13.60 7.08 3.00
C GLN A 15 15.04 7.61 3.09
N CYS A 16 15.35 8.24 4.22
CA CYS A 16 16.65 8.87 4.47
C CYS A 16 17.36 8.23 5.65
N TYR A 17 18.61 7.81 5.46
CA TYR A 17 19.46 7.27 6.54
C TYR A 17 20.51 8.28 6.97
N GLN A 18 20.88 8.22 8.25
CA GLN A 18 21.90 9.10 8.82
C GLN A 18 23.28 8.47 8.70
N HIS A 19 24.25 9.25 8.20
CA HIS A 19 25.65 8.84 8.19
C HIS A 19 26.25 8.94 9.61
N PRO A 20 27.15 8.01 9.98
CA PRO A 20 27.89 8.10 11.24
C PRO A 20 28.77 9.36 11.30
N TRP A 21 29.17 9.73 12.52
CA TRP A 21 30.05 10.86 12.81
C TRP A 21 31.34 10.82 11.97
N PRO A 22 31.87 11.96 11.46
CA PRO A 22 31.64 13.35 11.87
C PRO A 22 30.62 14.17 11.08
N ASN A 23 30.13 13.69 9.94
CA ASN A 23 29.37 14.54 9.03
C ASN A 23 27.88 14.63 9.39
N ASN A 24 27.31 13.63 10.08
CA ASN A 24 25.90 13.55 10.51
C ASN A 24 24.87 13.95 9.43
N ARG A 25 25.23 13.77 8.16
CA ARG A 25 24.37 14.09 7.01
C ARG A 25 23.34 12.98 6.81
N TRP A 26 22.28 13.30 6.10
CA TRP A 26 21.24 12.34 5.71
C TRP A 26 21.33 12.12 4.21
N SER A 27 21.34 10.86 3.77
CA SER A 27 21.28 10.51 2.34
C SER A 27 20.07 9.63 2.08
N LEU A 28 19.57 9.69 0.85
CA LEU A 28 18.54 8.77 0.37
C LEU A 28 19.07 7.34 0.33
N VAL A 29 18.25 6.39 0.76
CA VAL A 29 18.62 4.96 0.75
C VAL A 29 18.85 4.45 -0.68
N GLU A 30 17.93 4.76 -1.60
CA GLU A 30 18.01 4.28 -2.99
C GLU A 30 19.04 5.05 -3.82
N PHE A 31 19.22 6.33 -3.53
CA PHE A 31 20.13 7.22 -4.26
C PHE A 31 21.09 7.91 -3.29
N PRO A 32 22.16 7.23 -2.82
CA PRO A 32 23.06 7.76 -1.77
C PRO A 32 23.75 9.08 -2.13
N ASP A 33 23.91 9.34 -3.44
CA ASP A 33 24.47 10.59 -3.99
C ASP A 33 23.60 11.83 -3.71
N VAL A 34 22.31 11.62 -3.42
CA VAL A 34 21.37 12.70 -3.11
C VAL A 34 21.26 12.86 -1.59
N LEU A 35 21.67 14.04 -1.12
CA LEU A 35 21.55 14.42 0.28
C LEU A 35 20.11 14.84 0.60
N CYS A 36 19.56 14.28 1.67
CA CYS A 36 18.26 14.68 2.19
C CYS A 36 18.34 16.08 2.81
N HIS A 37 17.27 16.85 2.64
CA HIS A 37 17.17 18.25 3.09
C HIS A 37 18.13 19.24 2.42
N ASP A 38 18.75 18.85 1.31
CA ASP A 38 19.50 19.77 0.47
C ASP A 38 18.56 20.61 -0.43
N ASP A 39 19.07 21.72 -0.96
CA ASP A 39 18.32 22.60 -1.87
C ASP A 39 17.77 21.84 -3.09
N PHE A 40 18.55 20.90 -3.60
CA PHE A 40 18.14 20.05 -4.72
C PHE A 40 16.97 19.13 -4.34
N TRP A 41 17.00 18.54 -3.14
CA TRP A 41 15.96 17.67 -2.61
C TRP A 41 14.64 18.43 -2.43
N PHE A 42 14.68 19.62 -1.81
CA PHE A 42 13.48 20.44 -1.60
C PHE A 42 12.85 20.94 -2.89
N LYS A 43 13.66 21.32 -3.89
CA LYS A 43 13.15 21.92 -5.13
C LYS A 43 12.69 20.90 -6.18
N ASN A 44 13.31 19.73 -6.23
CA ASN A 44 13.06 18.76 -7.30
C ASN A 44 12.40 17.47 -6.81
N LEU A 45 12.98 16.82 -5.79
CA LEU A 45 12.52 15.50 -5.36
C LEU A 45 11.26 15.58 -4.51
N LEU A 46 11.21 16.48 -3.54
CA LEU A 46 10.07 16.59 -2.62
C LEU A 46 8.75 16.89 -3.36
N PRO A 47 8.67 17.87 -4.30
CA PRO A 47 7.45 18.13 -5.04
C PRO A 47 7.01 16.94 -5.91
N LEU A 48 7.97 16.23 -6.51
CA LEU A 48 7.70 15.04 -7.32
C LEU A 48 7.14 13.90 -6.46
N GLY A 49 7.75 13.64 -5.29
CA GLY A 49 7.27 12.64 -4.33
C GLY A 49 5.87 12.97 -3.81
N LEU A 50 5.62 14.24 -3.44
CA LEU A 50 4.30 14.71 -3.00
C LEU A 50 3.25 14.56 -4.11
N PHE A 51 3.60 14.88 -5.36
CA PHE A 51 2.72 14.68 -6.51
C PHE A 51 2.41 13.17 -6.70
N GLY A 52 3.42 12.31 -6.62
CA GLY A 52 3.25 10.85 -6.70
C GLY A 52 2.31 10.31 -5.62
N ILE A 53 2.50 10.73 -4.36
CA ILE A 53 1.63 10.35 -3.24
C ILE A 53 0.19 10.81 -3.48
N ASN A 54 -0.01 12.08 -3.86
CA ASN A 54 -1.35 12.61 -4.07
C ASN A 54 -2.06 11.93 -5.25
N CYS A 55 -1.38 11.73 -6.38
CA CYS A 55 -1.99 11.13 -7.56
C CYS A 55 -2.21 9.62 -7.41
N TYR A 56 -1.19 8.89 -6.97
CA TYR A 56 -1.23 7.43 -6.96
C TYR A 56 -1.71 6.83 -5.65
N VAL A 57 -1.32 7.38 -4.49
CA VAL A 57 -1.75 6.82 -3.20
C VAL A 57 -3.15 7.31 -2.87
N VAL A 58 -3.30 8.63 -2.74
CA VAL A 58 -4.56 9.26 -2.33
C VAL A 58 -5.60 9.19 -3.45
N GLY A 59 -5.21 9.58 -4.67
CA GLY A 59 -6.12 9.63 -5.82
C GLY A 59 -6.74 8.26 -6.14
N VAL A 60 -5.95 7.19 -6.14
CA VAL A 60 -6.47 5.83 -6.37
C VAL A 60 -7.36 5.37 -5.22
N LEU A 61 -6.97 5.60 -3.96
CA LEU A 61 -7.81 5.25 -2.81
C LEU A 61 -9.15 5.98 -2.84
N CYS A 62 -9.15 7.29 -3.11
CA CYS A 62 -10.36 8.10 -3.23
C CYS A 62 -11.23 7.63 -4.39
N PHE A 63 -10.64 7.40 -5.57
CA PHE A 63 -11.36 6.93 -6.74
C PHE A 63 -12.01 5.56 -6.50
N PHE A 64 -11.29 4.62 -5.90
CA PHE A 64 -11.80 3.27 -5.62
C PHE A 64 -12.85 3.29 -4.49
N SER A 65 -12.68 4.15 -3.50
CA SER A 65 -13.69 4.36 -2.44
C SER A 65 -14.98 4.94 -3.03
N TRP A 66 -14.86 5.94 -3.91
CA TRP A 66 -16.00 6.52 -4.62
C TRP A 66 -16.70 5.48 -5.51
N LEU A 67 -15.95 4.64 -6.23
CA LEU A 67 -16.51 3.56 -7.03
C LEU A 67 -17.28 2.55 -6.18
N ASN A 68 -16.72 2.13 -5.03
CA ASN A 68 -17.37 1.19 -4.12
C ASN A 68 -18.64 1.76 -3.48
N TRP A 69 -18.62 3.05 -3.13
CA TRP A 69 -19.79 3.74 -2.61
C TRP A 69 -20.95 3.76 -3.62
N ASN A 70 -20.62 3.99 -4.89
CA ASN A 70 -21.63 4.05 -5.95
C ASN A 70 -21.90 2.71 -6.66
N ALA A 71 -21.13 1.66 -6.33
CA ALA A 71 -21.25 0.34 -6.93
C ALA A 71 -22.70 -0.20 -6.92
N PRO A 72 -23.43 -0.25 -5.79
CA PRO A 72 -24.80 -0.80 -5.79
C PRO A 72 -25.76 -0.03 -6.72
N LYS A 73 -25.59 1.29 -6.82
CA LYS A 73 -26.42 2.13 -7.70
C LYS A 73 -26.11 1.88 -9.18
N PHE A 74 -24.83 1.88 -9.56
CA PHE A 74 -24.44 1.73 -10.96
C PHE A 74 -24.49 0.29 -11.48
N PHE A 75 -24.44 -0.70 -10.60
CA PHE A 75 -24.49 -2.12 -10.97
C PHE A 75 -25.80 -2.47 -11.68
N HIS A 76 -26.94 -1.88 -11.31
CA HIS A 76 -28.23 -2.14 -11.95
C HIS A 76 -28.50 -1.24 -13.16
N THR A 77 -28.05 0.02 -13.11
CA THR A 77 -28.39 1.03 -14.13
C THR A 77 -27.47 0.98 -15.36
N HIS A 78 -26.22 0.55 -15.23
CA HIS A 78 -25.23 0.62 -16.32
C HIS A 78 -24.62 -0.76 -16.63
N PRO A 79 -25.05 -1.45 -17.71
CA PRO A 79 -24.51 -2.77 -18.05
C PRO A 79 -23.00 -2.72 -18.36
N GLY A 80 -22.49 -1.62 -18.93
CA GLY A 80 -21.06 -1.42 -19.20
C GLY A 80 -20.20 -1.29 -17.93
N PHE A 81 -20.78 -0.90 -16.79
CA PHE A 81 -20.05 -0.78 -15.52
C PHE A 81 -19.55 -2.14 -15.03
N ARG A 82 -20.38 -3.18 -15.17
CA ARG A 82 -20.04 -4.55 -14.76
C ARG A 82 -18.88 -5.12 -15.55
N ILE A 83 -18.78 -4.79 -16.84
CA ILE A 83 -17.71 -5.27 -17.72
C ILE A 83 -16.42 -4.52 -17.41
N ARG A 84 -16.48 -3.19 -17.30
CA ARG A 84 -15.29 -2.34 -17.10
C ARG A 84 -14.65 -2.51 -15.72
N TYR A 85 -15.45 -2.63 -14.68
CA TYR A 85 -14.97 -2.80 -13.30
C TYR A 85 -15.04 -4.25 -12.82
N ARG A 86 -15.19 -5.20 -13.75
CA ARG A 86 -15.18 -6.64 -13.43
C ARG A 86 -13.92 -7.03 -12.68
N PHE A 87 -12.76 -6.54 -13.11
CA PHE A 87 -11.47 -6.81 -12.47
C PHE A 87 -11.43 -6.41 -10.99
N LEU A 88 -12.26 -5.43 -10.60
CA LEU A 88 -12.27 -4.90 -9.25
C LEU A 88 -13.29 -5.60 -8.36
N LEU A 89 -14.45 -5.92 -8.93
CA LEU A 89 -15.63 -6.36 -8.18
C LEU A 89 -15.87 -7.88 -8.28
N ALA A 90 -15.37 -8.55 -9.32
CA ALA A 90 -15.69 -9.96 -9.55
C ALA A 90 -14.85 -10.95 -8.73
N ASP A 91 -13.69 -10.51 -8.22
CA ASP A 91 -12.81 -11.37 -7.44
C ASP A 91 -13.31 -11.54 -5.99
N PHE A 92 -14.11 -10.59 -5.50
CA PHE A 92 -14.65 -10.57 -4.14
C PHE A 92 -16.11 -11.00 -4.11
N ARG A 93 -16.54 -11.54 -2.96
CA ARG A 93 -17.94 -11.87 -2.70
C ARG A 93 -18.79 -10.61 -2.70
N LEU A 94 -20.01 -10.73 -3.22
CA LEU A 94 -20.98 -9.64 -3.25
C LEU A 94 -21.43 -9.16 -1.87
N ASP A 95 -21.18 -9.93 -0.80
CA ASP A 95 -21.47 -9.49 0.58
C ASP A 95 -20.41 -8.52 1.13
N VAL A 96 -19.21 -8.51 0.52
CA VAL A 96 -18.03 -7.76 0.98
C VAL A 96 -17.30 -7.11 -0.20
N TRP A 97 -18.05 -6.46 -1.10
CA TRP A 97 -17.51 -5.79 -2.29
C TRP A 97 -16.46 -4.72 -1.97
N TYR A 98 -16.58 -4.07 -0.81
CA TYR A 98 -15.65 -3.03 -0.33
C TYR A 98 -14.26 -3.57 0.05
N TRP A 99 -14.06 -4.89 0.06
CA TRP A 99 -12.80 -5.51 0.46
C TRP A 99 -11.61 -5.08 -0.41
N GLY A 100 -11.85 -4.73 -1.68
CA GLY A 100 -10.81 -4.17 -2.54
C GLY A 100 -10.12 -2.93 -1.96
N ILE A 101 -10.85 -2.10 -1.20
CA ILE A 101 -10.28 -0.94 -0.50
C ILE A 101 -9.41 -1.39 0.68
N VAL A 102 -9.91 -2.34 1.48
CA VAL A 102 -9.17 -2.91 2.62
C VAL A 102 -7.83 -3.48 2.15
N PHE A 103 -7.84 -4.18 1.02
CA PHE A 103 -6.63 -4.70 0.38
C PHE A 103 -5.67 -3.59 -0.08
N LEU A 104 -6.17 -2.50 -0.67
CA LEU A 104 -5.34 -1.36 -1.05
C LEU A 104 -4.74 -0.65 0.17
N VAL A 105 -5.53 -0.42 1.21
CA VAL A 105 -5.07 0.19 2.47
C VAL A 105 -3.99 -0.66 3.12
N ARG A 106 -4.17 -1.99 3.19
CA ARG A 106 -3.12 -2.92 3.63
C ARG A 106 -1.83 -2.69 2.87
N ASN A 107 -1.90 -2.70 1.54
CA ASN A 107 -0.74 -2.50 0.69
C ASN A 107 -0.07 -1.14 0.93
N THR A 108 -0.83 -0.05 1.08
CA THR A 108 -0.28 1.27 1.39
C THR A 108 0.47 1.26 2.73
N LEU A 109 -0.13 0.67 3.78
CA LEU A 109 0.49 0.58 5.11
C LEU A 109 1.82 -0.20 5.06
N LEU A 110 1.86 -1.30 4.31
CA LEU A 110 3.09 -2.05 4.08
C LEU A 110 4.16 -1.19 3.38
N THR A 111 3.80 -0.39 2.38
CA THR A 111 4.76 0.50 1.69
C THR A 111 5.26 1.66 2.56
N VAL A 112 4.47 2.09 3.55
CA VAL A 112 4.84 3.19 4.46
C VAL A 112 5.68 2.68 5.64
N THR A 113 5.64 1.38 5.95
CA THR A 113 6.36 0.79 7.10
C THR A 113 7.85 1.15 7.17
N PRO A 114 8.64 1.11 6.06
CA PRO A 114 10.05 1.50 6.09
C PRO A 114 10.30 2.99 6.39
N LEU A 115 9.29 3.85 6.23
CA LEU A 115 9.38 5.28 6.57
C LEU A 115 9.27 5.51 8.07
N ILE A 116 8.43 4.72 8.76
CA ILE A 116 8.15 4.90 10.18
C ILE A 116 9.31 4.40 11.03
N ALA A 117 9.92 3.28 10.63
CA ALA A 117 10.93 2.57 11.41
C ALA A 117 12.28 2.53 10.70
N HIS A 118 12.73 3.66 10.17
CA HIS A 118 13.91 3.73 9.32
C HIS A 118 15.22 3.29 10.03
N ASN A 119 15.36 3.60 11.32
CA ASN A 119 16.61 3.38 12.06
C ASN A 119 16.68 2.07 12.85
N ASP A 120 15.58 1.33 12.96
CA ASP A 120 15.53 0.10 13.77
C ASP A 120 14.78 -1.00 13.01
N GLY A 121 15.55 -1.96 12.49
CA GLY A 121 15.01 -3.11 11.75
C GLY A 121 14.08 -3.97 12.60
N ASN A 122 14.29 -4.05 13.93
CA ASN A 122 13.39 -4.79 14.81
C ASN A 122 12.04 -4.09 14.95
N MET A 123 12.06 -2.76 15.07
CA MET A 123 10.83 -1.96 15.10
C MET A 123 10.09 -2.06 13.77
N GLN A 124 10.81 -2.04 12.64
CA GLN A 124 10.22 -2.21 11.32
C GLN A 124 9.55 -3.58 11.16
N ALA A 125 10.23 -4.66 11.53
CA ALA A 125 9.68 -6.02 11.51
C ALA A 125 8.45 -6.14 12.42
N THR A 126 8.52 -5.60 13.64
CA THR A 126 7.39 -5.62 14.60
C THR A 126 6.16 -4.92 14.02
N VAL A 127 6.32 -3.72 13.47
CA VAL A 127 5.22 -2.98 12.83
C VAL A 127 4.64 -3.76 11.65
N LEU A 128 5.49 -4.36 10.82
CA LEU A 128 5.09 -5.18 9.69
C LEU A 128 4.25 -6.39 10.13
N ILE A 129 4.72 -7.13 11.14
CA ILE A 129 4.02 -8.28 11.73
C ILE A 129 2.67 -7.86 12.31
N CYS A 130 2.62 -6.74 13.04
CA CYS A 130 1.36 -6.23 13.61
C CYS A 130 0.33 -5.92 12.51
N ILE A 131 0.74 -5.23 11.44
CA ILE A 131 -0.12 -4.91 10.29
C ILE A 131 -0.61 -6.20 9.64
N LEU A 132 0.30 -7.11 9.28
CA LEU A 132 -0.04 -8.36 8.60
C LEU A 132 -0.98 -9.23 9.44
N THR A 133 -0.73 -9.33 10.75
CA THR A 133 -1.57 -10.11 11.68
C THR A 133 -2.98 -9.51 11.77
N PHE A 134 -3.10 -8.19 11.89
CA PHE A 134 -4.39 -7.52 11.92
C PHE A 134 -5.21 -7.81 10.65
N PHE A 135 -4.60 -7.67 9.47
CA PHE A 135 -5.27 -7.95 8.20
C PHE A 135 -5.54 -9.44 7.98
N LEU A 136 -4.70 -10.34 8.51
CA LEU A 136 -4.95 -11.78 8.51
C LEU A 136 -6.20 -12.13 9.32
N VAL A 137 -6.35 -11.58 10.52
CA VAL A 137 -7.54 -11.79 11.36
C VAL A 137 -8.80 -11.31 10.63
N LEU A 138 -8.77 -10.11 10.04
CA LEU A 138 -9.90 -9.62 9.25
C LEU A 138 -10.18 -10.55 8.06
N HIS A 139 -9.16 -10.97 7.32
CA HIS A 139 -9.31 -11.85 6.17
C HIS A 139 -9.95 -13.19 6.52
N VAL A 140 -9.47 -13.84 7.58
CA VAL A 140 -10.00 -15.12 8.07
C VAL A 140 -11.40 -14.98 8.67
N PHE A 141 -11.77 -13.80 9.15
CA PHE A 141 -13.13 -13.54 9.64
C PHE A 141 -14.13 -13.34 8.49
N TYR A 142 -13.76 -12.56 7.46
CA TYR A 142 -14.69 -12.19 6.39
C TYR A 142 -14.72 -13.14 5.18
N TRP A 143 -13.64 -13.91 4.94
CA TRP A 143 -13.49 -14.77 3.74
C TRP A 143 -13.93 -14.06 2.45
N PRO A 144 -13.21 -13.01 2.07
CA PRO A 144 -13.68 -12.03 1.11
C PRO A 144 -13.68 -12.51 -0.34
N TRP A 145 -12.83 -13.47 -0.69
CA TRP A 145 -12.73 -13.93 -2.08
C TRP A 145 -13.93 -14.79 -2.46
N ALA A 146 -14.40 -14.61 -3.70
CA ALA A 146 -15.50 -15.44 -4.24
C ALA A 146 -15.12 -16.92 -4.32
N SER A 147 -13.84 -17.22 -4.60
CA SER A 147 -13.29 -18.58 -4.62
C SER A 147 -12.69 -18.96 -3.26
N PRO A 148 -13.10 -20.09 -2.64
CA PRO A 148 -12.49 -20.60 -1.41
C PRO A 148 -10.99 -20.88 -1.55
N ALA A 149 -10.54 -21.32 -2.73
CA ALA A 149 -9.12 -21.56 -2.98
C ALA A 149 -8.29 -20.28 -2.85
N ASN A 150 -8.82 -19.13 -3.30
CA ASN A 150 -8.14 -17.84 -3.17
C ASN A 150 -8.07 -17.37 -1.71
N ASN A 151 -9.10 -17.66 -0.91
CA ASN A 151 -9.07 -17.36 0.52
C ASN A 151 -7.97 -18.17 1.25
N VAL A 152 -7.86 -19.47 0.95
CA VAL A 152 -6.79 -20.32 1.51
C VAL A 152 -5.42 -19.83 1.06
N LEU A 153 -5.26 -19.52 -0.23
CA LEU A 153 -4.00 -19.05 -0.78
C LEU A 153 -3.55 -17.71 -0.16
N ASP A 154 -4.42 -16.71 -0.04
CA ASP A 154 -4.07 -15.42 0.60
C ASP A 154 -3.75 -15.63 2.09
N THR A 155 -4.44 -16.55 2.78
CA THR A 155 -4.13 -16.92 4.17
C THR A 155 -2.73 -17.52 4.29
N VAL A 156 -2.38 -18.48 3.43
CA VAL A 156 -1.04 -19.10 3.43
C VAL A 156 0.05 -18.07 3.14
N ILE A 157 -0.19 -17.17 2.18
CA ILE A 157 0.75 -16.09 1.86
C ILE A 157 0.93 -15.15 3.05
N LEU A 158 -0.14 -14.70 3.69
CA LEU A 158 -0.07 -13.81 4.86
C LEU A 158 0.66 -14.48 6.03
N CYS A 159 0.35 -15.74 6.32
CA CYS A 159 1.07 -16.51 7.35
C CYS A 159 2.57 -16.65 7.00
N GLY A 160 2.89 -16.96 5.74
CA GLY A 160 4.27 -17.07 5.28
C GLY A 160 5.04 -15.76 5.42
N LEU A 161 4.42 -14.62 5.06
CA LEU A 161 5.03 -13.30 5.24
C LEU A 161 5.28 -12.97 6.71
N ILE A 162 4.36 -13.30 7.61
CA ILE A 162 4.53 -13.08 9.06
C ILE A 162 5.70 -13.91 9.60
N ILE A 163 5.88 -15.15 9.13
CA ILE A 163 6.98 -16.03 9.60
C ILE A 163 8.34 -15.56 9.09
N VAL A 164 8.40 -14.95 7.91
CA VAL A 164 9.64 -14.47 7.28
C VAL A 164 10.05 -13.07 7.77
N SER A 165 9.09 -12.27 8.23
CA SER A 165 9.33 -10.91 8.75
C SER A 165 10.00 -10.93 10.11
#